data_AF-A0A4W5QXJ2-F1
#
_entry.id   AF-A0A4W5QXJ2-F1
#
_cell.length_a   1.000
_cell.length_b   1.000
_cell.length_c   1.000
_cell.angle_alpha   90.00
_cell.angle_beta   90.00
_cell.angle_gamma   90.00
#
_symmetry.space_group_name_H-M   'P 1'
#
loop_
_entity.id
_entity.type
_entity.pdbx_description
1 polymer ?
#
loop_
_entity_poly.entity_id
_entity_poly.type
_entity_poly.pdbx_seq_one_letter_code
_entity_poly.pdbx_strand_id
1 'polypeptide(L)'
;MGQGLWRVARNQQLQQEYGEQWDMGANPGQHCQGADIYQLLRARRGKEQHGFIDLEMLPPELSITILSYLNATDLCLASCVWQDLGHDEYLWQGLCKSTWGHCSIYNRRLPYGFSYRRLYMMLDEGSLTFNAYHQEGISYFMSKGILVDHPKELAKFIFCTRTLNWKMLRVYLDERRDVLDELVTLHNFSNQFLPNALRDFFRHIHAPEERGEYLETLITKFSHRFCACNPALVREVGLSPDAVYVLCYSLILLSIDLTSPHVKNKMSKREFIRNTRRAAQNISEDFVGHLYDNIYLIGHVAA
;
A
#
# COMPACT_ATOMS: atom_id res chain seq x y z
N MET A 1 2.43 -11.30 -13.45
CA MET A 1 1.02 -11.76 -13.50
C MET A 1 0.23 -11.57 -12.19
N GLY A 2 0.83 -11.12 -11.07
CA GLY A 2 0.12 -10.96 -9.80
C GLY A 2 -0.56 -9.60 -9.53
N GLN A 3 -0.49 -8.62 -10.44
CA GLN A 3 -0.98 -7.25 -10.15
C GLN A 3 -2.50 -7.09 -10.30
N GLY A 4 -3.16 -7.93 -11.11
CA GLY A 4 -4.61 -7.81 -11.40
C GLY A 4 -5.52 -8.29 -10.26
N LEU A 5 -5.18 -9.41 -9.60
CA LEU A 5 -6.02 -10.00 -8.54
C LEU A 5 -6.08 -9.14 -7.27
N TRP A 6 -4.98 -8.45 -6.92
CA TRP A 6 -4.93 -7.56 -5.76
C TRP A 6 -5.60 -6.19 -6.01
N ARG A 7 -5.74 -5.77 -7.27
CA ARG A 7 -6.52 -4.58 -7.64
C ARG A 7 -8.02 -4.77 -7.37
N VAL A 8 -8.54 -5.98 -7.58
CA VAL A 8 -9.95 -6.33 -7.33
C VAL A 8 -10.30 -6.29 -5.84
N ALA A 9 -9.47 -6.90 -4.99
CA ALA A 9 -9.71 -6.93 -3.54
C ALA A 9 -9.75 -5.53 -2.90
N ARG A 10 -8.91 -4.61 -3.39
CA ARG A 10 -8.84 -3.23 -2.87
C ARG A 10 -9.99 -2.35 -3.39
N ASN A 11 -10.42 -2.54 -4.63
CA ASN A 11 -11.60 -1.84 -5.17
C ASN A 11 -12.90 -2.26 -4.46
N GLN A 12 -13.04 -3.51 -4.02
CA GLN A 12 -14.19 -3.94 -3.22
C GLN A 12 -14.22 -3.31 -1.82
N GLN A 13 -13.08 -3.17 -1.14
CA GLN A 13 -13.01 -2.50 0.17
C GLN A 13 -13.31 -1.01 0.07
N LEU A 14 -12.77 -0.33 -0.95
CA LEU A 14 -13.09 1.08 -1.20
C LEU A 14 -14.57 1.28 -1.59
N GLN A 15 -15.18 0.37 -2.35
CA GLN A 15 -16.63 0.48 -2.65
C GLN A 15 -17.51 0.28 -1.41
N GLN A 16 -17.09 -0.52 -0.44
CA GLN A 16 -17.81 -0.71 0.83
C GLN A 16 -17.70 0.52 1.74
N GLU A 17 -16.51 1.09 1.90
CA GLU A 17 -16.30 2.28 2.74
C GLU A 17 -16.99 3.55 2.20
N TYR A 18 -17.20 3.64 0.88
CA TYR A 18 -17.89 4.78 0.24
C TYR A 18 -19.39 4.53 -0.07
N GLY A 19 -19.86 3.28 0.08
CA GLY A 19 -21.26 2.90 -0.17
C GLY A 19 -22.22 3.27 0.97
N GLU A 20 -21.73 3.32 2.21
CA GLU A 20 -22.56 3.62 3.39
C GLU A 20 -22.97 5.11 3.51
N GLN A 21 -22.41 5.98 2.67
CA GLN A 21 -22.65 7.43 2.74
C GLN A 21 -23.74 7.95 1.79
N TRP A 22 -24.38 7.06 1.01
CA TRP A 22 -25.36 7.44 -0.02
C TRP A 22 -26.73 6.77 0.11
N ASP A 23 -27.02 6.05 1.19
CA ASP A 23 -28.32 5.41 1.37
C ASP A 23 -29.30 6.29 2.17
N MET A 24 -29.82 7.34 1.52
CA MET A 24 -31.03 8.03 1.95
C MET A 24 -31.81 8.49 0.71
N GLY A 25 -32.73 7.65 0.27
CA GLY A 25 -33.91 8.07 -0.50
C GLY A 25 -33.96 7.65 -1.96
N ALA A 26 -34.36 6.40 -2.22
CA ALA A 26 -35.06 6.06 -3.47
C ALA A 26 -36.06 4.93 -3.23
N ASN A 27 -37.33 5.23 -3.52
CA ASN A 27 -38.48 4.34 -3.41
C ASN A 27 -38.41 3.24 -4.50
N PRO A 28 -38.75 1.96 -4.22
CA PRO A 28 -38.58 0.87 -5.19
C PRO A 28 -39.80 0.80 -6.11
N GLY A 29 -39.62 1.14 -7.38
CA GLY A 29 -40.69 0.98 -8.35
C GLY A 29 -40.39 1.53 -9.73
N GLN A 30 -39.53 0.85 -10.49
CA GLN A 30 -39.64 0.82 -11.95
C GLN A 30 -38.78 -0.33 -12.52
N HIS A 31 -39.49 -1.38 -12.93
CA HIS A 31 -38.96 -2.50 -13.69
C HIS A 31 -38.66 -2.01 -15.12
N CYS A 32 -37.38 -1.83 -15.46
CA CYS A 32 -36.95 -1.68 -16.86
C CYS A 32 -36.40 -3.04 -17.33
N GLN A 33 -37.07 -3.63 -18.31
CA GLN A 33 -36.71 -4.89 -18.94
C GLN A 33 -35.33 -4.78 -19.60
N GLY A 34 -34.30 -5.33 -18.97
CA GLY A 34 -32.99 -5.53 -19.58
C GLY A 34 -33.08 -6.64 -20.62
N ALA A 35 -32.62 -6.37 -21.84
CA ALA A 35 -32.46 -7.39 -22.87
C ALA A 35 -31.53 -8.50 -22.35
N ASP A 36 -32.01 -9.74 -22.40
CA ASP A 36 -31.35 -10.93 -21.87
C ASP A 36 -30.06 -11.21 -22.66
N ILE A 37 -28.91 -10.97 -22.01
CA ILE A 37 -27.55 -11.11 -22.56
C ILE A 37 -27.33 -12.49 -23.19
N TYR A 38 -28.02 -13.52 -22.69
CA TYR A 38 -27.98 -14.86 -23.25
C TYR A 38 -28.54 -14.93 -24.68
N GLN A 39 -29.52 -14.10 -25.03
CA GLN A 39 -30.10 -14.10 -26.37
C GLN A 39 -29.18 -13.46 -27.41
N LEU A 40 -28.48 -12.39 -27.05
CA LEU A 40 -27.48 -11.75 -27.94
C LEU A 40 -26.29 -12.67 -28.23
N LEU A 41 -25.83 -13.43 -27.22
CA LEU A 41 -24.76 -14.40 -27.40
C LEU A 41 -25.21 -15.64 -28.20
N ARG A 42 -26.48 -16.02 -28.13
CA ARG A 42 -27.01 -17.22 -28.80
C ARG A 42 -27.37 -16.99 -30.28
N ALA A 43 -27.77 -15.78 -30.66
CA ALA A 43 -28.14 -15.45 -32.05
C ALA A 43 -26.96 -15.55 -33.05
N ARG A 44 -25.71 -15.57 -32.58
CA ARG A 44 -24.51 -15.55 -33.43
C ARG A 44 -23.88 -16.92 -33.72
N ARG A 45 -24.49 -18.02 -33.27
CA ARG A 45 -23.99 -19.40 -33.50
C ARG A 45 -24.14 -19.92 -34.95
N GLY A 46 -24.26 -19.03 -35.92
CA GLY A 46 -24.49 -19.36 -37.32
C GLY A 46 -23.89 -18.33 -38.26
N LYS A 47 -22.56 -18.16 -38.22
CA LYS A 47 -21.66 -17.78 -39.33
C LYS A 47 -20.28 -17.49 -38.74
N GLU A 48 -19.28 -18.24 -39.19
CA GLU A 48 -17.89 -18.07 -38.79
C GLU A 48 -17.39 -16.65 -39.08
N GLN A 49 -17.04 -15.92 -38.03
CA GLN A 49 -16.00 -14.90 -38.04
C GLN A 49 -15.11 -15.20 -36.83
N HIS A 50 -13.97 -15.85 -37.08
CA HIS A 50 -12.90 -16.02 -36.10
C HIS A 50 -12.18 -14.66 -35.93
N GLY A 51 -12.86 -13.71 -35.29
CA GLY A 51 -12.35 -12.38 -34.98
C GLY A 51 -12.71 -12.01 -33.55
N PHE A 52 -11.81 -11.32 -32.87
CA PHE A 52 -12.08 -10.78 -31.53
C PHE A 52 -13.30 -9.85 -31.60
N ILE A 53 -14.14 -9.84 -30.56
CA ILE A 53 -15.29 -8.93 -30.50
C ILE A 53 -14.76 -7.50 -30.45
N ASP A 54 -15.22 -6.66 -31.38
CA ASP A 54 -14.93 -5.24 -31.34
C ASP A 54 -15.62 -4.60 -30.13
N LEU A 55 -14.86 -3.88 -29.30
CA LEU A 55 -15.37 -3.27 -28.08
C LEU A 55 -16.36 -2.14 -28.37
N GLU A 56 -16.34 -1.52 -29.55
CA GLU A 56 -17.35 -0.53 -29.93
C GLU A 56 -18.74 -1.15 -30.11
N MET A 57 -18.81 -2.46 -30.33
CA MET A 57 -20.07 -3.20 -30.51
C MET A 57 -20.71 -3.62 -29.19
N LEU A 58 -20.04 -3.40 -28.07
CA LEU A 58 -20.54 -3.70 -26.73
C LEU A 58 -21.13 -2.43 -26.08
N PRO A 59 -22.05 -2.58 -25.11
CA PRO A 59 -22.42 -1.49 -24.22
C PRO A 59 -21.18 -0.78 -23.63
N PRO A 60 -21.14 0.55 -23.62
CA PRO A 60 -19.95 1.32 -23.23
C PRO A 60 -19.47 0.97 -21.82
N GLU A 61 -20.37 0.63 -20.91
CA GLU A 61 -20.05 0.22 -19.54
C GLU A 61 -19.22 -1.08 -19.53
N LEU A 62 -19.53 -2.03 -20.41
CA LEU A 62 -18.78 -3.28 -20.54
C LEU A 62 -17.42 -3.06 -21.18
N SER A 63 -17.36 -2.21 -22.20
CA SER A 63 -16.11 -1.88 -22.89
C SER A 63 -15.13 -1.16 -21.97
N ILE A 64 -15.60 -0.16 -21.22
CA ILE A 64 -14.82 0.54 -20.19
C ILE A 64 -14.41 -0.46 -19.09
N THR A 65 -15.31 -1.33 -18.64
CA THR A 65 -14.96 -2.35 -17.64
C THR A 65 -13.82 -3.25 -18.13
N ILE A 66 -13.86 -3.73 -19.38
CA ILE A 66 -12.80 -4.54 -19.98
C ILE A 66 -11.48 -3.75 -20.05
N LEU A 67 -11.52 -2.52 -20.53
CA LEU A 67 -10.32 -1.67 -20.66
C LEU A 67 -9.73 -1.28 -19.30
N SER A 68 -10.53 -1.21 -18.23
CA SER A 68 -10.06 -0.89 -16.88
C SER A 68 -9.08 -1.92 -16.29
N TYR A 69 -9.04 -3.13 -16.86
CA TYR A 69 -8.09 -4.17 -16.47
C TYR A 69 -6.71 -4.01 -17.11
N LEU A 70 -6.56 -3.12 -18.10
CA LEU A 70 -5.30 -2.87 -18.78
C LEU A 70 -4.35 -2.03 -17.92
N ASN A 71 -3.05 -2.18 -18.16
CA ASN A 71 -2.06 -1.23 -17.65
C ASN A 71 -1.98 0.00 -18.56
N ALA A 72 -1.23 1.02 -18.17
CA ALA A 72 -1.14 2.27 -18.95
C ALA A 72 -0.63 2.06 -20.38
N THR A 73 0.35 1.18 -20.58
CA THR A 73 0.93 0.90 -21.89
C THR A 73 -0.09 0.22 -22.79
N ASP A 74 -0.76 -0.81 -22.29
CA ASP A 74 -1.80 -1.54 -23.01
C ASP A 74 -3.01 -0.64 -23.29
N LEU A 75 -3.34 0.27 -22.37
CA LEU A 75 -4.40 1.26 -22.57
C LEU A 75 -4.02 2.30 -23.63
N CYS A 76 -2.76 2.72 -23.70
CA CYS A 76 -2.26 3.56 -24.79
C CYS A 76 -2.35 2.85 -26.14
N LEU A 77 -1.99 1.56 -26.21
CA LEU A 77 -2.12 0.76 -27.44
C LEU A 77 -3.60 0.58 -27.82
N ALA A 78 -4.46 0.30 -26.84
CA ALA A 78 -5.90 0.20 -27.03
C ALA A 78 -6.50 1.51 -27.56
N SER A 79 -6.00 2.66 -27.10
CA SER A 79 -6.44 3.98 -27.57
C SER A 79 -6.11 4.27 -29.04
N CYS A 80 -5.16 3.54 -29.64
CA CYS A 80 -4.89 3.62 -31.08
C CYS A 80 -5.98 2.93 -31.93
N VAL A 81 -6.69 1.97 -31.35
CA VAL A 81 -7.74 1.19 -32.02
C VAL A 81 -9.12 1.72 -31.64
N TRP A 82 -9.35 1.93 -30.34
CA TRP A 82 -10.60 2.43 -29.76
C TRP A 82 -10.37 3.81 -29.16
N GLN A 83 -10.38 4.86 -29.99
CA GLN A 83 -9.99 6.21 -29.56
C GLN A 83 -10.89 6.75 -28.45
N ASP A 84 -12.20 6.73 -28.63
CA ASP A 84 -13.16 7.29 -27.66
C ASP A 84 -13.14 6.52 -26.34
N LEU A 85 -13.04 5.20 -26.40
CA LEU A 85 -13.02 4.33 -25.22
C LEU A 85 -11.66 4.38 -24.49
N GLY A 86 -10.55 4.39 -25.22
CA GLY A 86 -9.20 4.37 -24.64
C GLY A 86 -8.74 5.70 -24.04
N HIS A 87 -9.35 6.81 -24.45
CA HIS A 87 -9.12 8.13 -23.88
C HIS A 87 -10.12 8.51 -22.79
N ASP A 88 -11.02 7.60 -22.41
CA ASP A 88 -12.03 7.86 -21.38
C ASP A 88 -11.40 8.29 -20.04
N GLU A 89 -11.90 9.41 -19.50
CA GLU A 89 -11.33 10.04 -18.31
C GLU A 89 -11.54 9.22 -17.03
N TYR A 90 -12.60 8.40 -16.95
CA TYR A 90 -12.82 7.52 -15.80
C TYR A 90 -11.83 6.36 -15.78
N LEU A 91 -11.46 5.81 -16.95
CA LEU A 91 -10.38 4.82 -17.04
C LEU A 91 -9.07 5.37 -16.51
N TRP A 92 -8.66 6.54 -17.02
CA TRP A 92 -7.39 7.16 -16.60
C TRP A 92 -7.44 7.62 -15.13
N GLN A 93 -8.58 8.07 -14.63
CA GLN A 93 -8.77 8.37 -13.21
C GLN A 93 -8.59 7.13 -12.34
N GLY A 94 -9.27 6.03 -12.69
CA GLY A 94 -9.17 4.76 -12.00
C GLY A 94 -7.74 4.24 -12.00
N LEU A 95 -7.05 4.37 -13.14
CA LEU A 95 -5.65 3.98 -13.27
C LEU A 95 -4.74 4.82 -12.35
N CYS A 96 -4.88 6.15 -12.37
CA CYS A 96 -4.14 7.05 -11.47
C CYS A 96 -4.34 6.67 -10.00
N LYS A 97 -5.59 6.56 -9.55
CA LYS A 97 -5.92 6.21 -8.16
C LYS A 97 -5.45 4.80 -7.80
N SER A 98 -5.48 3.85 -8.73
CA SER A 98 -4.99 2.49 -8.46
C SER A 98 -3.46 2.41 -8.33
N THR A 99 -2.74 3.28 -9.03
CA THR A 99 -1.26 3.25 -9.08
C THR A 99 -0.63 4.08 -7.96
N TRP A 100 -1.11 5.30 -7.70
CA TRP A 100 -0.58 6.19 -6.67
C TRP A 100 -1.43 6.29 -5.40
N GLY A 101 -2.71 5.89 -5.47
CA GLY A 101 -3.64 5.91 -4.33
C GLY A 101 -4.09 7.31 -3.93
N HIS A 102 -3.20 8.07 -3.30
CA HIS A 102 -3.48 9.42 -2.79
C HIS A 102 -2.64 10.45 -3.53
N CYS A 103 -3.23 11.55 -3.99
CA CYS A 103 -2.54 12.76 -4.45
C CYS A 103 -3.36 13.97 -4.02
N SER A 104 -2.73 15.06 -3.61
CA SER A 104 -3.46 16.25 -3.14
C SER A 104 -4.37 16.86 -4.21
N ILE A 105 -4.01 16.72 -5.50
CA ILE A 105 -4.84 17.16 -6.62
C ILE A 105 -6.20 16.45 -6.71
N TYR A 106 -6.32 15.21 -6.18
CA TYR A 106 -7.59 14.46 -6.23
C TYR A 106 -8.69 15.10 -5.38
N ASN A 107 -8.32 15.86 -4.35
CA ASN A 107 -9.25 16.50 -3.42
C ASN A 107 -9.49 17.98 -3.73
N ARG A 108 -8.95 18.47 -4.85
CA ARG A 108 -9.05 19.87 -5.27
C ARG A 108 -10.04 20.02 -6.42
N ARG A 109 -10.54 21.23 -6.61
CA ARG A 109 -11.27 21.58 -7.83
C ARG A 109 -10.29 21.48 -9.00
N LEU A 110 -10.60 20.61 -9.95
CA LEU A 110 -9.78 20.38 -11.13
C LEU A 110 -9.81 21.62 -12.03
N PRO A 111 -8.66 22.02 -12.61
CA PRO A 111 -8.62 23.15 -13.53
C PRO A 111 -9.42 22.86 -14.80
N TYR A 112 -9.82 23.92 -15.51
CA TYR A 112 -10.50 23.77 -16.79
C TYR A 112 -9.59 23.06 -17.80
N GLY A 113 -10.14 22.06 -18.52
CA GLY A 113 -9.37 21.24 -19.46
C GLY A 113 -8.42 20.23 -18.79
N PHE A 114 -8.65 19.90 -17.52
CA PHE A 114 -7.93 18.83 -16.84
C PHE A 114 -8.16 17.48 -17.52
N SER A 115 -7.10 16.68 -17.64
CA SER A 115 -7.16 15.31 -18.14
C SER A 115 -6.36 14.38 -17.23
N TYR A 116 -6.99 13.30 -16.79
CA TYR A 116 -6.38 12.24 -16.01
C TYR A 116 -5.31 11.49 -16.80
N ARG A 117 -5.42 11.39 -18.12
CA ARG A 117 -4.35 10.84 -18.96
C ARG A 117 -3.10 11.69 -18.85
N ARG A 118 -3.24 13.02 -18.95
CA ARG A 118 -2.12 13.95 -18.78
C ARG A 118 -1.57 13.89 -17.35
N LEU A 119 -2.44 13.81 -16.34
CA LEU A 119 -2.01 13.64 -14.96
C LEU A 119 -1.23 12.34 -14.76
N TYR A 120 -1.66 11.23 -15.35
CA TYR A 120 -0.96 9.95 -15.30
C TYR A 120 0.48 10.10 -15.79
N MET A 121 0.68 10.74 -16.94
CA MET A 121 2.01 10.96 -17.51
C MET A 121 2.88 11.83 -16.59
N MET A 122 2.32 12.88 -16.00
CA MET A 122 3.06 13.71 -15.04
C MET A 122 3.39 12.94 -13.74
N LEU A 123 2.49 12.07 -13.28
CA LEU A 123 2.72 11.23 -12.11
C LEU A 123 3.82 10.19 -12.35
N ASP A 124 3.84 9.59 -13.54
CA ASP A 124 4.86 8.64 -13.97
C ASP A 124 6.22 9.32 -14.10
N GLU A 125 6.29 10.45 -14.81
CA GLU A 125 7.50 11.27 -14.92
C GLU A 125 8.04 11.67 -13.54
N GLY A 126 7.20 12.24 -12.68
CA GLY A 126 7.61 12.64 -11.34
C GLY A 126 8.07 11.47 -10.47
N SER A 127 7.49 10.27 -10.64
CA SER A 127 7.94 9.06 -9.93
C SER A 127 9.32 8.62 -10.41
N LEU A 128 9.55 8.64 -11.72
CA LEU A 128 10.87 8.34 -12.30
C LEU A 128 11.91 9.36 -11.86
N THR A 129 11.58 10.65 -11.86
CA THR A 129 12.46 11.71 -11.35
C THR A 129 12.77 11.49 -9.87
N PHE A 130 11.78 11.18 -9.02
CA PHE A 130 12.01 10.87 -7.61
C PHE A 130 12.96 9.69 -7.43
N ASN A 131 12.79 8.65 -8.25
CA ASN A 131 13.60 7.44 -8.18
C ASN A 131 15.06 7.67 -8.58
N ALA A 132 15.34 8.70 -9.37
CA ALA A 132 16.70 9.15 -9.67
C ALA A 132 17.22 10.16 -8.64
N TYR A 133 16.40 11.17 -8.31
CA TYR A 133 16.73 12.29 -7.43
C TYR A 133 15.49 12.70 -6.59
N HIS A 134 15.45 12.29 -5.32
CA HIS A 134 14.28 12.46 -4.45
C HIS A 134 13.82 13.92 -4.31
N GLN A 135 14.75 14.87 -4.12
CA GLN A 135 14.42 16.30 -4.00
C GLN A 135 13.80 16.88 -5.27
N GLU A 136 14.35 16.54 -6.45
CA GLU A 136 13.83 17.00 -7.72
C GLU A 136 12.45 16.40 -8.02
N GLY A 137 12.24 15.12 -7.69
CA GLY A 137 10.94 14.47 -7.88
C GLY A 137 9.83 15.11 -7.04
N ILE A 138 10.08 15.37 -5.75
CA ILE A 138 9.11 16.05 -4.88
C ILE A 138 8.85 17.48 -5.37
N SER A 139 9.91 18.21 -5.73
CA SER A 139 9.79 19.57 -6.29
C SER A 139 9.01 19.56 -7.60
N TYR A 140 9.20 18.56 -8.45
CA TYR A 140 8.42 18.36 -9.67
C TYR A 140 6.92 18.20 -9.33
N PHE A 141 6.56 17.28 -8.42
CA PHE A 141 5.16 17.09 -8.04
C PHE A 141 4.51 18.36 -7.49
N MET A 142 5.25 19.15 -6.70
CA MET A 142 4.79 20.43 -6.18
C MET A 142 4.60 21.47 -7.29
N SER A 143 5.57 21.58 -8.21
CA SER A 143 5.53 22.53 -9.34
C SER A 143 4.34 22.27 -10.27
N LYS A 144 3.94 21.01 -10.45
CA LYS A 144 2.77 20.61 -11.24
C LYS A 144 1.46 20.70 -10.46
N GLY A 145 1.50 21.08 -9.17
CA GLY A 145 0.33 21.16 -8.29
C GLY A 145 -0.29 19.81 -7.93
N ILE A 146 0.45 18.71 -8.14
CA ILE A 146 0.01 17.34 -7.86
C ILE A 146 -0.01 17.08 -6.36
N LEU A 147 1.05 17.52 -5.67
CA LEU A 147 1.23 17.43 -4.23
C LEU A 147 1.35 18.83 -3.61
N VAL A 148 1.03 18.90 -2.32
CA VAL A 148 1.24 20.07 -1.48
C VAL A 148 2.38 19.77 -0.52
N ASP A 149 3.20 20.77 -0.22
CA ASP A 149 4.20 20.67 0.85
C ASP A 149 3.52 20.73 2.22
N HIS A 150 2.86 19.62 2.56
CA HIS A 150 2.24 19.42 3.86
C HIS A 150 2.55 17.99 4.32
N PRO A 151 3.11 17.78 5.52
CA PRO A 151 3.62 16.47 5.96
C PRO A 151 2.59 15.34 5.84
N LYS A 152 1.35 15.59 6.25
CA LYS A 152 0.23 14.63 6.14
C LYS A 152 -0.09 14.22 4.71
N GLU A 153 -0.03 15.15 3.77
CA GLU A 153 -0.36 14.87 2.36
C GLU A 153 0.76 14.08 1.68
N LEU A 154 2.01 14.43 1.98
CA LEU A 154 3.19 13.71 1.52
C LEU A 154 3.24 12.29 2.10
N ALA A 155 2.97 12.14 3.39
CA ALA A 155 2.91 10.84 4.07
C ALA A 155 1.84 9.93 3.45
N LYS A 156 0.63 10.45 3.18
CA LYS A 156 -0.43 9.68 2.51
C LYS A 156 -0.04 9.26 1.10
N PHE A 157 0.55 10.17 0.31
CA PHE A 157 1.05 9.84 -1.04
C PHE A 157 2.07 8.70 -0.98
N ILE A 158 3.08 8.84 -0.13
CA ILE A 158 4.14 7.83 0.08
C ILE A 158 3.56 6.50 0.56
N PHE A 159 2.62 6.53 1.49
CA PHE A 159 2.01 5.31 2.06
C PHE A 159 1.21 4.52 1.02
N CYS A 160 0.52 5.21 0.11
CA CYS A 160 -0.35 4.57 -0.86
C CYS A 160 0.36 4.16 -2.16
N THR A 161 1.38 4.91 -2.57
CA THR A 161 2.11 4.65 -3.81
C THR A 161 3.06 3.45 -3.68
N ARG A 162 3.26 2.75 -4.80
CA ARG A 162 4.24 1.66 -4.92
C ARG A 162 5.28 1.92 -6.00
N THR A 163 5.24 3.10 -6.62
CA THR A 163 6.10 3.46 -7.75
C THR A 163 7.45 4.00 -7.30
N LEU A 164 7.58 4.41 -6.03
CA LEU A 164 8.78 5.04 -5.51
C LEU A 164 9.84 4.02 -5.12
N ASN A 165 11.09 4.34 -5.43
CA ASN A 165 12.27 3.56 -5.08
C ASN A 165 12.54 3.72 -3.58
N TRP A 166 12.58 2.59 -2.87
CA TRP A 166 12.75 2.59 -1.42
C TRP A 166 14.08 3.21 -0.95
N LYS A 167 15.16 3.12 -1.74
CA LYS A 167 16.46 3.71 -1.38
C LYS A 167 16.37 5.24 -1.35
N MET A 168 15.76 5.83 -2.39
CA MET A 168 15.52 7.27 -2.45
C MET A 168 14.50 7.72 -1.42
N LEU A 169 13.46 6.91 -1.17
CA LEU A 169 12.49 7.19 -0.13
C LEU A 169 13.12 7.23 1.26
N ARG A 170 14.06 6.31 1.55
CA ARG A 170 14.80 6.30 2.81
C ARG A 170 15.57 7.60 3.03
N VAL A 171 16.33 8.04 2.04
CA VAL A 171 17.11 9.30 2.12
C VAL A 171 16.18 10.49 2.34
N TYR A 172 15.07 10.54 1.59
CA TYR A 172 14.07 11.59 1.75
C TYR A 172 13.43 11.62 3.15
N LEU A 173 13.06 10.47 3.71
CA LEU A 173 12.43 10.38 5.04
C LEU A 173 13.41 10.69 6.18
N ASP A 174 14.71 10.47 5.98
CA ASP A 174 15.74 10.86 6.94
C ASP A 174 15.92 12.38 6.98
N GLU A 175 15.84 13.04 5.81
CA GLU A 175 15.85 14.51 5.70
C GLU A 175 14.53 15.15 6.19
N ARG A 176 13.38 14.54 5.88
CA ARG A 176 12.02 15.02 6.23
C ARG A 176 11.41 14.18 7.36
N ARG A 177 11.97 14.31 8.57
CA ARG A 177 11.52 13.60 9.77
C ARG A 177 10.05 13.90 10.14
N ASP A 178 9.56 15.09 9.79
CA ASP A 178 8.16 15.50 9.92
C ASP A 178 7.21 14.63 9.07
N VAL A 179 7.60 14.30 7.84
CA VAL A 179 6.85 13.40 6.95
C VAL A 179 6.92 11.96 7.47
N LEU A 180 8.09 11.53 7.97
CA LEU A 180 8.24 10.21 8.58
C LEU A 180 7.32 10.03 9.79
N ASP A 181 7.20 11.05 10.65
CA ASP A 181 6.29 10.99 11.80
C ASP A 181 4.84 10.73 11.36
N GLU A 182 4.33 11.53 10.43
CA GLU A 182 2.98 11.34 9.89
C GLU A 182 2.84 9.97 9.21
N LEU A 183 3.85 9.50 8.48
CA LEU A 183 3.86 8.18 7.83
C LEU A 183 3.72 7.03 8.83
N VAL A 184 4.42 7.10 9.97
CA VAL A 184 4.29 6.10 11.04
C VAL A 184 2.87 6.13 11.63
N THR A 185 2.25 7.31 11.77
CA THR A 185 0.87 7.41 12.28
C THR A 185 -0.18 6.78 11.36
N LEU A 186 0.10 6.62 10.06
CA LEU A 186 -0.82 5.97 9.13
C LEU A 186 -0.91 4.45 9.34
N HIS A 187 0.08 3.84 10.00
CA HIS A 187 0.05 2.41 10.29
C HIS A 187 -0.93 2.10 11.43
N ASN A 188 -1.82 1.14 11.21
CA ASN A 188 -2.71 0.63 12.26
C ASN A 188 -2.22 -0.73 12.74
N PHE A 189 -1.76 -0.79 14.00
CA PHE A 189 -1.26 -2.02 14.65
C PHE A 189 -2.21 -2.59 15.69
N SER A 190 -3.46 -2.10 15.75
CA SER A 190 -4.43 -2.60 16.71
C SER A 190 -4.71 -4.08 16.46
N ASN A 191 -4.78 -4.86 17.55
CA ASN A 191 -5.00 -6.32 17.54
C ASN A 191 -3.93 -7.12 16.78
N GLN A 192 -2.77 -6.51 16.47
CA GLN A 192 -1.67 -7.23 15.84
C GLN A 192 -0.66 -7.72 16.87
N PHE A 193 -0.18 -8.94 16.68
CA PHE A 193 0.95 -9.45 17.45
C PHE A 193 2.23 -8.71 17.06
N LEU A 194 3.09 -8.37 18.04
CA LEU A 194 4.25 -7.49 17.85
C LEU A 194 5.15 -7.86 16.65
N PRO A 195 5.57 -9.13 16.46
CA PRO A 195 6.39 -9.52 15.31
C PRO A 195 5.67 -9.33 13.97
N ASN A 196 4.34 -9.47 13.92
CA ASN A 196 3.56 -9.28 12.70
C ASN A 196 3.47 -7.79 12.35
N ALA A 197 3.19 -6.95 13.35
CA ALA A 197 3.19 -5.51 13.20
C ALA A 197 4.55 -4.98 12.72
N LEU A 198 5.65 -5.52 13.28
CA LEU A 198 7.00 -5.13 12.90
C LEU A 198 7.35 -5.53 11.45
N ARG A 199 6.91 -6.72 11.01
CA ARG A 199 7.03 -7.15 9.60
C ARG A 199 6.26 -6.25 8.66
N ASP A 200 5.02 -5.92 9.02
CA ASP A 200 4.16 -5.07 8.20
C ASP A 200 4.71 -3.65 8.09
N PHE A 201 5.31 -3.14 9.16
CA PHE A 201 6.01 -1.86 9.18
C PHE A 201 7.21 -1.83 8.23
N PHE A 202 8.12 -2.82 8.34
CA PHE A 202 9.30 -2.88 7.47
C PHE A 202 8.96 -3.24 6.01
N ARG A 203 7.81 -3.86 5.73
CA ARG A 203 7.35 -4.06 4.35
C ARG A 203 7.06 -2.75 3.62
N HIS A 204 6.63 -1.71 4.34
CA HIS A 204 6.32 -0.40 3.75
C HIS A 204 7.54 0.53 3.76
N ILE A 205 8.22 0.66 4.90
CA ILE A 205 9.30 1.66 5.06
C ILE A 205 10.68 1.12 4.65
N HIS A 206 10.81 -0.21 4.47
CA HIS A 206 12.05 -0.94 4.21
C HIS A 206 13.08 -0.78 5.34
N ALA A 207 13.58 -1.90 5.85
CA ALA A 207 14.63 -1.87 6.86
C ALA A 207 15.96 -1.43 6.22
N PRO A 208 16.78 -0.62 6.90
CA PRO A 208 18.15 -0.33 6.46
C PRO A 208 18.99 -1.62 6.41
N GLU A 209 19.82 -1.75 5.38
CA GLU A 209 20.79 -2.86 5.25
C GLU A 209 21.88 -2.79 6.34
N GLU A 210 22.23 -1.59 6.78
CA GLU A 210 23.21 -1.33 7.84
C GLU A 210 22.52 -0.97 9.15
N ARG A 211 23.06 -1.49 10.26
CA ARG A 211 22.66 -1.03 11.60
C ARG A 211 23.18 0.39 11.80
N GLY A 212 22.29 1.35 11.98
CA GLY A 212 22.66 2.75 12.18
C GLY A 212 21.53 3.57 12.80
N GLU A 213 21.80 4.87 12.97
CA GLU A 213 20.90 5.85 13.63
C GLU A 213 19.49 5.87 13.04
N TYR A 214 19.37 5.66 11.72
CA TYR A 214 18.06 5.64 11.06
C TYR A 214 17.20 4.43 11.49
N LEU A 215 17.80 3.24 11.67
CA LEU A 215 17.08 2.07 12.19
C LEU A 215 16.60 2.31 13.64
N GLU A 216 17.44 2.92 14.47
CA GLU A 216 17.08 3.32 15.85
C GLU A 216 15.89 4.27 15.85
N THR A 217 15.91 5.26 14.95
CA THR A 217 14.81 6.22 14.77
C THR A 217 13.51 5.51 14.36
N LEU A 218 13.58 4.59 13.39
CA LEU A 218 12.42 3.81 12.94
C LEU A 218 11.82 2.96 14.05
N ILE A 219 12.65 2.20 14.78
CA ILE A 219 12.18 1.32 15.84
C ILE A 219 11.62 2.14 17.01
N THR A 220 12.20 3.30 17.32
CA THR A 220 11.66 4.23 18.31
C THR A 220 10.26 4.68 17.93
N LYS A 221 10.08 5.22 16.72
CA LYS A 221 8.76 5.68 16.25
C LYS A 221 7.75 4.54 16.17
N PHE A 222 8.16 3.37 15.69
CA PHE A 222 7.33 2.16 15.68
C PHE A 222 6.86 1.78 17.09
N SER A 223 7.76 1.79 18.08
CA SER A 223 7.45 1.39 19.45
C SER A 223 6.39 2.29 20.09
N HIS A 224 6.53 3.62 19.91
CA HIS A 224 5.50 4.57 20.33
C HIS A 224 4.17 4.32 19.63
N ARG A 225 4.18 4.09 18.31
CA ARG A 225 2.95 3.85 17.55
C ARG A 225 2.28 2.53 17.93
N PHE A 226 3.05 1.47 18.16
CA PHE A 226 2.53 0.17 18.57
C PHE A 226 1.81 0.26 19.92
N CYS A 227 2.41 0.95 20.90
CA CYS A 227 1.77 1.20 22.20
C CYS A 227 0.52 2.08 22.07
N ALA A 228 0.55 3.12 21.23
CA ALA A 228 -0.61 3.99 20.99
C ALA A 228 -1.79 3.24 20.36
N CYS A 229 -1.53 2.28 19.47
CA CYS A 229 -2.55 1.43 18.86
C CYS A 229 -3.08 0.34 19.80
N ASN A 230 -2.34 0.01 20.87
CA ASN A 230 -2.64 -1.10 21.78
C ASN A 230 -2.58 -0.68 23.26
N PRO A 231 -3.42 0.28 23.71
CA PRO A 231 -3.37 0.82 25.08
C PRO A 231 -3.67 -0.24 26.16
N ALA A 232 -4.45 -1.27 25.83
CA ALA A 232 -4.72 -2.39 26.74
C ALA A 232 -3.45 -3.18 27.09
N LEU A 233 -2.57 -3.45 26.11
CA LEU A 233 -1.29 -4.14 26.35
C LEU A 233 -0.37 -3.31 27.25
N VAL A 234 -0.35 -1.99 27.07
CA VAL A 234 0.43 -1.08 27.93
C VAL A 234 -0.07 -1.16 29.38
N ARG A 235 -1.39 -1.14 29.59
CA ARG A 235 -2.00 -1.11 30.92
C ARG A 235 -1.98 -2.47 31.63
N GLU A 236 -2.26 -3.55 30.92
CA GLU A 236 -2.51 -4.88 31.50
C GLU A 236 -1.24 -5.74 31.52
N VAL A 237 -0.38 -5.61 30.51
CA VAL A 237 0.88 -6.37 30.39
C VAL A 237 2.09 -5.51 30.81
N GLY A 238 1.92 -4.20 31.03
CA GLY A 238 3.00 -3.30 31.40
C GLY A 238 3.97 -3.01 30.24
N LEU A 239 3.53 -3.20 29.00
CA LEU A 239 4.37 -3.09 27.82
C LEU A 239 4.62 -1.63 27.44
N SER A 240 5.67 -1.02 28.01
CA SER A 240 6.06 0.36 27.72
C SER A 240 6.71 0.50 26.33
N PRO A 241 6.74 1.71 25.74
CA PRO A 241 7.46 1.96 24.48
C PRO A 241 8.92 1.51 24.54
N ASP A 242 9.62 1.72 25.66
CA ASP A 242 11.00 1.28 25.85
C ASP A 242 11.13 -0.26 25.85
N ALA A 243 10.17 -0.96 26.46
CA ALA A 243 10.13 -2.41 26.43
C ALA A 243 9.89 -2.91 24.99
N VAL A 244 8.95 -2.30 24.25
CA VAL A 244 8.71 -2.63 22.83
C VAL A 244 9.95 -2.39 21.99
N TYR A 245 10.66 -1.29 22.22
CA TYR A 245 11.91 -0.97 21.54
C TYR A 245 12.95 -2.09 21.71
N VAL A 246 13.21 -2.50 22.95
CA VAL A 246 14.15 -3.59 23.26
C VAL A 246 13.70 -4.93 22.67
N LEU A 247 12.39 -5.23 22.71
CA LEU A 247 11.83 -6.41 22.08
C LEU A 247 12.03 -6.39 20.56
N CYS A 248 11.80 -5.27 19.88
CA CYS A 248 12.00 -5.15 18.44
C CYS A 248 13.45 -5.46 18.04
N TYR A 249 14.43 -4.91 18.78
CA TYR A 249 15.84 -5.27 18.57
C TYR A 249 16.10 -6.75 18.79
N SER A 250 15.55 -7.32 19.87
CA SER A 250 15.69 -8.74 20.17
C SER A 250 15.13 -9.62 19.04
N LEU A 251 13.99 -9.23 18.46
CA LEU A 251 13.36 -9.91 17.32
C LEU A 251 14.20 -9.81 16.04
N ILE A 252 14.77 -8.65 15.74
CA ILE A 252 15.65 -8.44 14.57
C ILE A 252 16.94 -9.25 14.73
N LEU A 253 17.54 -9.26 15.92
CA LEU A 253 18.74 -10.05 16.20
C LEU A 253 18.45 -11.55 16.08
N LEU A 254 17.31 -12.01 16.62
CA LEU A 254 16.87 -13.39 16.49
C LEU A 254 16.62 -13.75 15.02
N SER A 255 15.99 -12.88 14.24
CA SER A 255 15.72 -13.17 12.83
C SER A 255 17.01 -13.35 12.04
N ILE A 256 18.01 -12.49 12.25
CA ILE A 256 19.34 -12.59 11.63
C ILE A 256 20.05 -13.87 12.09
N ASP A 257 19.99 -14.20 13.38
CA ASP A 257 20.61 -15.41 13.94
C ASP A 257 20.05 -16.67 13.27
N LEU A 258 18.73 -16.78 13.17
CA LEU A 258 18.05 -17.95 12.61
C LEU A 258 18.27 -18.09 11.10
N THR A 259 18.27 -17.00 10.33
CA THR A 259 18.40 -17.06 8.85
C THR A 259 19.84 -17.09 8.35
N SER A 260 20.81 -16.55 9.10
CA SER A 260 22.18 -16.42 8.60
C SER A 260 22.89 -17.79 8.47
N PRO A 261 23.39 -18.17 7.28
CA PRO A 261 24.10 -19.45 7.10
C PRO A 261 25.43 -19.50 7.86
N HIS A 262 25.95 -18.35 8.28
CA HIS A 262 27.21 -18.25 9.02
C HIS A 262 27.06 -18.66 10.49
N VAL A 263 25.84 -18.64 11.03
CA VAL A 263 25.57 -19.05 12.41
C VAL A 263 25.28 -20.56 12.42
N LYS A 264 26.26 -21.34 12.91
CA LYS A 264 26.13 -22.81 13.03
C LYS A 264 25.24 -23.22 14.20
N ASN A 265 25.41 -22.57 15.35
CA ASN A 265 24.64 -22.84 16.57
C ASN A 265 23.58 -21.75 16.73
N LYS A 266 22.36 -22.06 16.30
CA LYS A 266 21.21 -21.15 16.38
C LYS A 266 20.76 -20.96 17.82
N MET A 267 20.31 -19.75 18.15
CA MET A 267 19.77 -19.44 19.46
C MET A 267 18.52 -20.28 19.75
N SER A 268 18.55 -21.04 20.83
CA SER A 268 17.39 -21.81 21.29
C SER A 268 16.33 -20.89 21.92
N LYS A 269 15.07 -21.35 21.94
CA LYS A 269 13.97 -20.64 22.61
C LYS A 269 14.29 -20.27 24.07
N ARG A 270 14.92 -21.19 24.81
CA ARG A 270 15.32 -20.97 26.21
C ARG A 270 16.36 -19.85 26.34
N GLU A 271 17.34 -19.83 25.45
CA GLU A 271 18.36 -18.76 25.43
C GLU A 271 17.76 -17.41 25.07
N PHE A 272 16.86 -17.37 24.08
CA PHE A 272 16.16 -16.15 23.69
C PHE A 272 15.33 -15.58 24.85
N ILE A 273 14.55 -16.42 25.54
CA ILE A 273 13.76 -16.00 26.72
C ILE A 273 14.68 -15.43 27.80
N ARG A 274 15.77 -16.13 28.13
CA ARG A 274 16.75 -15.67 29.13
C ARG A 274 17.39 -14.34 28.75
N ASN A 275 17.82 -14.16 27.50
CA ASN A 275 18.50 -12.96 27.03
C ASN A 275 17.54 -11.76 27.00
N THR A 276 16.33 -11.96 26.48
CA THR A 276 15.32 -10.89 26.33
C THR A 276 14.82 -10.40 27.69
N ARG A 277 14.58 -11.29 28.66
CA ARG A 277 14.14 -10.89 30.02
C ARG A 277 15.20 -10.13 30.81
N ARG A 278 16.49 -10.32 30.50
CA ARG A 278 17.56 -9.50 31.07
C ARG A 278 17.54 -8.07 30.53
N ALA A 279 17.13 -7.90 29.28
CA ALA A 279 17.11 -6.60 28.61
C ALA A 279 15.78 -5.84 28.84
N ALA A 280 14.65 -6.55 28.92
CA ALA A 280 13.34 -5.98 29.17
C ALA A 280 12.70 -6.63 30.41
N GLN A 281 12.68 -5.87 31.50
CA GLN A 281 12.11 -6.31 32.78
C GLN A 281 10.57 -6.32 32.73
N ASN A 282 9.95 -7.11 33.60
CA ASN A 282 8.49 -7.21 33.76
C ASN A 282 7.69 -7.85 32.60
N ILE A 283 8.35 -8.59 31.70
CA ILE A 283 7.69 -9.33 30.63
C ILE A 283 7.59 -10.82 31.00
N SER A 284 6.43 -11.44 30.73
CA SER A 284 6.21 -12.87 30.99
C SER A 284 7.04 -13.77 30.08
N GLU A 285 7.47 -14.92 30.61
CA GLU A 285 8.23 -15.91 29.83
C GLU A 285 7.42 -16.47 28.66
N ASP A 286 6.13 -16.70 28.87
CA ASP A 286 5.23 -17.22 27.84
C ASP A 286 5.12 -16.26 26.66
N PHE A 287 4.98 -14.94 26.93
CA PHE A 287 4.91 -13.94 25.88
C PHE A 287 6.20 -13.92 25.04
N VAL A 288 7.37 -13.89 25.69
CA VAL A 288 8.67 -13.94 24.99
C VAL A 288 8.86 -15.27 24.25
N GLY A 289 8.34 -16.37 24.80
CA GLY A 289 8.30 -17.65 24.12
C GLY A 289 7.48 -17.62 22.82
N HIS A 290 6.30 -16.99 22.85
CA HIS A 290 5.46 -16.81 21.66
C HIS A 290 6.11 -15.91 20.60
N LEU A 291 6.87 -14.89 21.04
CA LEU A 291 7.68 -14.08 20.13
C LEU A 291 8.68 -14.95 19.35
N TYR A 292 9.42 -15.83 20.04
CA TYR A 292 10.36 -16.76 19.41
C TYR A 292 9.66 -17.68 18.40
N ASP A 293 8.57 -18.33 18.82
CA ASP A 293 7.85 -19.28 17.98
C ASP A 293 7.37 -18.61 16.69
N ASN A 294 6.89 -17.38 16.77
CA ASN A 294 6.44 -16.64 15.60
C ASN A 294 7.59 -16.34 14.62
N ILE A 295 8.78 -15.97 15.11
CA ILE A 295 9.95 -15.75 14.25
C ILE A 295 10.42 -17.06 13.63
N TYR A 296 10.45 -18.13 14.42
CA TYR A 296 10.86 -19.46 13.96
C TYR A 296 9.94 -20.01 12.86
N LEU A 297 8.61 -19.83 13.00
CA LEU A 297 7.61 -20.37 12.08
C LEU A 297 7.40 -19.52 10.83
N ILE A 298 7.34 -18.19 10.96
CA ILE A 298 7.01 -17.28 9.85
C ILE A 298 8.29 -16.79 9.14
N GLY A 299 9.40 -16.70 9.86
CA GLY A 299 10.67 -16.24 9.32
C GLY A 299 10.95 -14.75 9.54
N HIS A 300 11.76 -14.19 8.63
CA HIS A 300 12.46 -12.92 8.82
C HIS A 300 11.53 -11.73 9.06
N VAL A 301 12.01 -10.76 9.87
CA VAL A 301 11.22 -9.56 10.23
C VAL A 301 11.52 -8.37 9.34
N ALA A 302 12.79 -8.21 8.97
CA ALA A 302 13.32 -7.07 8.25
C ALA A 302 14.13 -7.59 7.05
N ALA A 303 13.46 -8.05 6.00
CA ALA A 303 14.11 -8.61 4.80
C ALA A 303 14.76 -7.52 3.95
#